data_AF-A0A354X0G8-F1
#
_entry.id   AF-A0A354X0G8-F1
#
_cell.length_a   1.000
_cell.length_b   1.000
_cell.length_c   1.000
_cell.angle_alpha   90.00
_cell.angle_beta   90.00
_cell.angle_gamma   90.00
#
_symmetry.space_group_name_H-M   'P 1'
#
loop_
_entity.id
_entity.type
_entity.pdbx_description
1 polymer ?
#
loop_
_entity_poly.entity_id
_entity_poly.type
_entity_poly.pdbx_seq_one_letter_code
_entity_poly.pdbx_strand_id
1 'polypeptide(L)' 'TADLSDMLNKVSGVRIRETGGVGSDMQVMLDGFSGKHVKVFIDGVPQEGVGESFGLNNIPVNYAERIEVYK' A
#
# COMPACT_ATOMS: atom_id res chain seq x y z
N THR A 1 6.07 -13.26 -9.05
CA THR A 1 5.55 -13.42 -7.67
C THR A 1 4.50 -12.36 -7.49
N ALA A 2 3.36 -12.67 -6.87
CA ALA A 2 2.35 -11.64 -6.63
C ALA A 2 2.71 -10.91 -5.35
N ASP A 3 2.85 -9.59 -5.44
CA ASP A 3 3.20 -8.75 -4.31
C ASP A 3 1.94 -8.10 -3.73
N LEU A 4 2.04 -7.55 -2.51
CA LEU A 4 0.88 -6.97 -1.84
C LEU A 4 0.26 -5.81 -2.65
N SER A 5 1.10 -5.08 -3.38
CA SER A 5 0.71 -4.02 -4.31
C SER A 5 -0.24 -4.52 -5.41
N ASP A 6 0.04 -5.69 -5.99
CA ASP A 6 -0.80 -6.28 -7.05
C ASP A 6 -2.18 -6.68 -6.55
N MET A 7 -2.27 -7.14 -5.30
CA MET A 7 -3.57 -7.48 -4.70
C MET A 7 -4.38 -6.24 -4.38
N LEU A 8 -3.75 -5.22 -3.80
CA LEU A 8 -4.40 -3.95 -3.48
C LEU A 8 -4.90 -3.22 -4.75
N ASN A 9 -4.16 -3.30 -5.85
CA ASN A 9 -4.59 -2.75 -7.15
C ASN A 9 -5.85 -3.42 -7.73
N LYS A 10 -6.26 -4.60 -7.24
CA LYS A 10 -7.53 -5.25 -7.62
C LYS A 10 -8.73 -4.70 -6.86
N VAL A 11 -8.52 -4.01 -5.76
CA VAL A 11 -9.61 -3.42 -4.96
C VAL A 11 -10.11 -2.16 -5.66
N SER A 12 -11.42 -2.09 -5.89
CA SER A 12 -12.04 -0.93 -6.54
C SER A 12 -11.71 0.37 -5.78
N GLY A 13 -11.28 1.40 -6.50
CA GLY A 13 -10.95 2.71 -5.93
C GLY A 13 -9.64 2.77 -5.13
N VAL A 14 -8.90 1.67 -5.03
CA VAL A 14 -7.50 1.68 -4.58
C VAL A 14 -6.60 1.83 -5.80
N ARG A 15 -5.60 2.70 -5.72
CA ARG A 15 -4.53 2.82 -6.70
C ARG A 15 -3.20 2.91 -6.01
N ILE A 16 -2.25 2.12 -6.47
CA ILE A 16 -0.86 2.20 -6.00
C ILE A 16 -0.02 2.80 -7.11
N ARG A 17 0.75 3.83 -6.77
CA ARG A 17 1.74 4.46 -7.64
C ARG A 17 3.13 4.25 -7.07
N GLU A 18 3.99 3.63 -7.85
CA GLU A 18 5.42 3.50 -7.54
C GLU A 18 6.18 4.58 -8.31
N THR A 19 7.05 5.31 -7.63
CA THR A 19 7.86 6.39 -8.22
C THR A 19 9.33 5.99 -8.23
N GLY A 20 9.72 5.14 -9.17
CA GLY A 20 11.12 4.76 -9.38
C GLY A 20 11.32 3.26 -9.66
N GLY A 21 12.45 2.72 -9.21
CA GLY A 21 12.78 1.29 -9.29
C GLY A 21 12.47 0.54 -7.99
N VAL A 22 12.95 -0.69 -7.87
CA VAL A 22 12.80 -1.50 -6.64
C VAL A 22 13.28 -0.75 -5.39
N GLY A 23 12.43 -0.70 -4.36
CA GLY A 23 12.68 0.05 -3.13
C GLY A 23 12.40 1.56 -3.22
N SER A 24 11.83 2.03 -4.33
CA SER A 24 11.40 3.41 -4.48
C SER A 24 10.08 3.71 -3.79
N ASP A 25 9.76 5.00 -3.72
CA ASP A 25 8.62 5.51 -3.00
C ASP A 25 7.30 5.00 -3.60
N MET A 26 6.45 4.41 -2.77
CA MET A 26 5.11 3.96 -3.15
C MET A 26 4.05 4.81 -2.46
N GLN A 27 3.12 5.32 -3.28
CA GLN A 27 1.98 6.10 -2.84
C GLN A 27 0.69 5.30 -3.04
N VAL A 28 -0.02 5.06 -1.93
CA VAL A 28 -1.37 4.49 -1.95
C VAL A 28 -2.39 5.63 -2.08
N MET A 29 -3.32 5.46 -3.01
CA MET A 29 -4.46 6.33 -3.23
C MET A 29 -5.76 5.57 -3.01
N LEU A 30 -6.70 6.17 -2.29
CA LEU A 30 -8.03 5.63 -2.05
C LEU A 30 -9.08 6.68 -2.46
N ASP A 31 -9.86 6.40 -3.50
CA ASP A 31 -10.93 7.27 -4.00
C ASP A 31 -10.48 8.75 -4.22
N GLY A 32 -9.22 8.95 -4.61
CA GLY A 32 -8.62 10.27 -4.87
C GLY A 32 -7.89 10.90 -3.68
N PHE A 33 -8.00 10.32 -2.48
CA PHE A 33 -7.20 10.70 -1.31
C PHE A 33 -5.86 9.98 -1.31
N SER A 34 -4.80 10.65 -0.84
CA SER A 34 -3.46 10.07 -0.72
C SER A 34 -2.68 10.70 0.44
N GLY A 35 -1.50 10.16 0.73
CA GLY A 35 -0.59 10.69 1.74
C GLY A 35 -1.22 10.66 3.13
N LYS A 36 -1.27 11.81 3.83
CA LYS A 36 -1.79 11.92 5.20
C LYS A 36 -3.27 11.57 5.35
N HIS A 37 -4.05 11.58 4.26
CA HIS A 37 -5.47 11.25 4.29
C HIS A 37 -5.74 9.75 4.18
N VAL A 38 -4.73 8.94 3.85
CA VAL A 38 -4.83 7.49 3.77
C VAL A 38 -3.90 6.90 4.82
N LYS A 39 -4.46 6.17 5.79
CA LYS A 39 -3.66 5.51 6.83
C LYS A 39 -3.47 4.04 6.48
N VAL A 40 -2.23 3.58 6.58
CA VAL A 40 -1.88 2.17 6.41
C VAL A 40 -1.48 1.60 7.76
N PHE A 41 -1.96 0.41 8.05
CA PHE A 41 -1.67 -0.32 9.28
C PHE A 41 -1.09 -1.68 8.91
N ILE A 42 0.03 -2.04 9.54
CA ILE A 42 0.54 -3.42 9.54
C ILE A 42 0.46 -3.91 10.98
N ASP A 43 -0.19 -5.05 11.21
CA ASP A 43 -0.31 -5.65 12.54
C ASP A 43 -0.82 -4.68 13.62
N GLY A 44 -1.68 -3.74 13.24
CA GLY A 44 -2.24 -2.71 14.12
C GLY A 44 -1.31 -1.51 14.37
N VAL A 45 -0.07 -1.52 13.86
CA VAL A 45 0.86 -0.40 13.97
C VAL A 45 0.65 0.56 12.80
N PRO A 46 0.29 1.82 13.06
CA PRO A 46 0.14 2.81 12.01
C PRO A 46 1.49 3.09 11.37
N GLN A 47 1.55 3.01 10.06
CA GLN A 47 2.70 3.41 9.26
C GLN A 47 2.59 4.92 8.97
N GLU A 48 2.40 5.72 10.04
CA GLU A 48 2.29 7.18 9.95
C GLU A 48 3.62 7.79 9.48
N GLY A 49 3.56 8.66 8.47
CA GLY A 49 4.73 9.27 7.87
C GLY A 49 5.34 8.50 6.69
N VAL A 50 4.85 7.28 6.42
CA VAL A 50 5.31 6.44 5.29
C VAL A 50 4.44 6.64 4.05
N GLY A 51 4.00 7.88 3.82
CA GLY A 51 3.25 8.26 2.61
C GLY A 51 4.11 8.32 1.35
N GLU A 52 5.43 8.13 1.50
CA GLU A 52 6.41 8.17 0.43
C GLU A 52 7.18 6.84 0.37
N SER A 53 7.75 6.28 1.45
CA SER A 53 8.67 5.12 1.32
C SER A 53 8.11 3.75 1.76
N PHE A 54 6.85 3.42 1.48
CA PHE A 54 6.28 2.14 1.91
C PHE A 54 6.60 1.02 0.91
N GLY A 55 7.51 0.12 1.26
CA GLY A 55 7.99 -0.98 0.39
C GLY A 55 7.00 -2.14 0.19
N LEU A 56 5.73 -1.87 -0.12
CA LEU A 56 4.72 -2.93 -0.40
C LEU A 56 5.06 -3.80 -1.60
N ASN A 57 5.86 -3.28 -2.54
CA ASN A 57 6.43 -4.02 -3.66
C ASN A 57 7.31 -5.17 -3.22
N ASN A 58 7.95 -5.07 -2.05
CA ASN A 58 8.90 -6.09 -1.58
C ASN A 58 8.28 -7.03 -0.55
N ILE A 59 7.00 -6.86 -0.19
CA ILE A 59 6.29 -7.77 0.70
C ILE A 59 5.51 -8.75 -0.17
N PRO A 60 5.96 -10.02 -0.26
CA PRO A 60 5.23 -10.98 -1.05
C PRO A 60 3.90 -11.29 -0.35
N VAL A 61 2.85 -11.48 -1.15
CA VAL A 61 1.46 -11.60 -0.67
C VAL A 61 1.27 -12.69 0.39
N ASN A 62 2.13 -13.71 0.39
CA ASN A 62 2.10 -14.80 1.36
C ASN A 62 2.40 -14.37 2.81
N TYR A 63 2.96 -13.18 3.04
CA TYR A 63 3.14 -12.63 4.39
C TYR A 63 1.86 -12.00 4.95
N ALA A 64 0.90 -11.63 4.10
CA ALA A 64 -0.35 -11.06 4.54
C ALA A 64 -1.40 -12.16 4.73
N GLU A 65 -1.81 -12.39 5.97
CA GLU A 65 -2.94 -13.29 6.26
C GLU A 65 -4.27 -12.68 5.78
N ARG A 66 -4.41 -11.35 5.91
CA ARG A 66 -5.62 -10.62 5.51
C ARG A 66 -5.31 -9.19 5.12
N ILE A 67 -6.01 -8.70 4.11
CA ILE A 67 -5.96 -7.30 3.66
C ILE A 67 -7.38 -6.74 3.81
N GLU A 68 -7.53 -5.68 4.59
CA GLU A 68 -8.79 -4.98 4.79
C GLU A 68 -8.68 -3.56 4.26
N VAL A 69 -9.64 -3.15 3.45
CA VAL A 69 -9.73 -1.78 2.91
C VAL A 69 -11.00 -1.15 3.46
N TYR A 70 -10.82 -0.10 4.25
CA TYR A 70 -11.90 0.72 4.78
C TYR A 70 -11.97 2.00 3.95
N LYS A 71 -13.16 2.31 3.42
CA LYS A 71 -13.47 3.51 2.63
C LYS A 71 -14.42 4.41 3.40
#